data_AF-A0A967ENN8-F1
#
_entry.id   AF-A0A967ENN8-F1
#
_cell.length_a   1.000
_cell.length_b   1.000
_cell.length_c   1.000
_cell.angle_alpha   90.00
_cell.angle_beta   90.00
_cell.angle_gamma   90.00
#
_symmetry.space_group_name_H-M   'P 1'
#
loop_
_entity.id
_entity.type
_entity.pdbx_description
1 polymer ?
#
loop_
_entity_poly.entity_id
_entity_poly.type
_entity_poly.pdbx_seq_one_letter_code
_entity_poly.pdbx_strand_id
1 'polypeptide(L)'
;MDKAIFSIQSPLTQGYTYLRKNRKAKTVEKLFDELDSLTQVEKEELITELIAYLPKDSSMAEFERAKTELANLEKNVKINDLLKELKIKYERLKPKDQVEILKLSIYKTRPMLVALRDFISQNMMEAKDVESLMVIDQAVYVAGTLCDEILFAIEKNQKEKVESFNMFLFFLLLSLEAIRRRTVKPETLYDNIAFITSFVEKTREERSVEIKQSVFGVAGFA
;
A
#
# COMPACT_ATOMS: atom_id res chain seq x y z
N MET A 1 2.33 -13.41 15.57
CA MET A 1 2.45 -12.15 14.80
C MET A 1 3.80 -12.04 14.10
N ASP A 2 4.92 -12.15 14.82
CA ASP A 2 6.26 -11.82 14.26
C ASP A 2 6.71 -12.68 13.08
N LYS A 3 6.48 -14.00 13.08
CA LYS A 3 6.90 -14.88 11.97
C LYS A 3 6.13 -14.65 10.66
N ALA A 4 4.89 -14.17 10.71
CA ALA A 4 4.09 -13.91 9.51
C ALA A 4 4.60 -12.68 8.74
N ILE A 5 5.01 -11.63 9.47
CA ILE A 5 5.59 -10.40 8.93
C ILE A 5 6.98 -10.65 8.31
N PHE A 6 7.72 -11.64 8.79
CA PHE A 6 9.00 -12.06 8.18
C PHE A 6 8.86 -13.10 7.05
N SER A 7 7.73 -13.83 6.99
CA SER A 7 7.46 -14.81 5.93
C SER A 7 7.05 -14.18 4.59
N ILE A 8 6.90 -12.86 4.58
CA ILE A 8 6.81 -12.03 3.39
C ILE A 8 8.17 -12.14 2.70
N GLN A 9 8.30 -13.02 1.68
CA GLN A 9 9.20 -12.65 0.59
C GLN A 9 8.77 -11.21 0.25
N SER A 10 9.62 -10.18 0.24
CA SER A 10 9.10 -8.81 0.11
C SER A 10 8.42 -8.60 -1.26
N PRO A 11 7.39 -7.76 -1.41
CA PRO A 11 7.01 -7.16 -2.70
C PRO A 11 8.22 -6.74 -3.54
N LEU A 12 9.25 -6.22 -2.85
CA LEU A 12 10.57 -5.92 -3.37
C LEU A 12 11.26 -7.14 -4.00
N THR A 13 11.26 -8.30 -3.33
CA THR A 13 11.84 -9.56 -3.84
C THR A 13 11.14 -10.05 -5.11
N GLN A 14 9.83 -9.84 -5.27
CA GLN A 14 9.10 -10.20 -6.49
C GLN A 14 9.37 -9.23 -7.63
N GLY A 15 9.40 -7.92 -7.36
CA GLY A 15 9.84 -6.91 -8.31
C GLY A 15 11.27 -7.20 -8.80
N TYR A 16 12.17 -7.56 -7.88
CA TYR A 16 13.53 -8.01 -8.20
C TYR A 16 13.54 -9.28 -9.07
N THR A 17 12.75 -10.30 -8.71
CA THR A 17 12.65 -11.54 -9.49
C THR A 17 12.18 -11.25 -10.92
N TYR A 18 11.22 -10.35 -11.10
CA TYR A 18 10.76 -9.89 -12.41
C TYR A 18 11.86 -9.18 -13.20
N LEU A 19 12.55 -8.23 -12.57
CA LEU A 19 13.67 -7.52 -13.20
C LEU A 19 14.80 -8.49 -13.59
N ARG A 20 15.08 -9.49 -12.76
CA ARG A 20 16.06 -10.55 -13.03
C ARG A 20 15.66 -11.41 -14.23
N LYS A 21 14.41 -11.88 -14.27
CA LYS A 21 13.87 -12.64 -15.42
C LYS A 21 13.96 -11.84 -16.73
N ASN A 22 13.76 -10.52 -16.67
CA ASN A 22 13.83 -9.64 -17.83
C ASN A 22 15.22 -9.03 -18.09
N ARG A 23 16.28 -9.53 -17.41
CA ARG A 23 17.67 -9.04 -17.52
C ARG A 23 17.86 -7.54 -17.22
N LYS A 24 16.91 -6.92 -16.52
CA LYS A 24 16.94 -5.54 -16.03
C LYS A 24 17.44 -5.43 -14.59
N ALA A 25 17.75 -6.58 -13.96
CA ALA A 25 18.26 -6.67 -12.60
C ALA A 25 19.52 -5.82 -12.39
N LYS A 26 20.49 -5.80 -13.33
CA LYS A 26 21.74 -5.05 -13.15
C LYS A 26 21.55 -3.58 -12.73
N THR A 27 20.44 -2.96 -13.11
CA THR A 27 20.11 -1.57 -12.77
C THR A 27 19.62 -1.40 -11.32
N VAL A 28 19.09 -2.43 -10.67
CA VAL A 28 18.43 -2.33 -9.35
C VAL A 28 18.90 -3.42 -8.34
N GLU A 29 19.65 -4.41 -8.79
CA GLU A 29 20.10 -5.59 -8.04
C GLU A 29 20.88 -5.24 -6.78
N LYS A 30 21.91 -4.40 -6.92
CA LYS A 30 22.72 -3.96 -5.78
C LYS A 30 21.89 -3.28 -4.68
N LEU A 31 20.84 -2.54 -5.04
CA LEU A 31 19.98 -1.88 -4.06
C LEU A 31 19.04 -2.82 -3.35
N PHE A 32 18.51 -3.84 -4.05
CA PHE A 32 17.70 -4.86 -3.40
C PHE A 32 18.56 -5.70 -2.44
N ASP A 33 19.79 -6.04 -2.82
CA ASP A 33 20.73 -6.71 -1.93
C ASP A 33 21.06 -5.82 -0.72
N GLU A 34 21.26 -4.52 -0.91
CA GLU A 34 21.51 -3.56 0.17
C GLU A 34 20.28 -3.41 1.10
N LEU A 35 19.06 -3.36 0.56
CA LEU A 35 17.81 -3.33 1.34
C LEU A 35 17.55 -4.64 2.10
N ASP A 36 17.83 -5.78 1.47
CA ASP A 36 17.71 -7.09 2.10
C ASP A 36 18.78 -7.27 3.19
N SER A 37 19.96 -6.67 3.01
CA SER A 37 21.05 -6.64 3.98
C SER A 37 20.82 -5.72 5.18
N LEU A 38 19.81 -4.83 5.13
CA LEU A 38 19.44 -4.01 6.28
C LEU A 38 19.10 -4.92 7.46
N THR A 39 19.74 -4.62 8.58
CA THR A 39 19.50 -5.28 9.86
C THR A 39 18.06 -5.09 10.30
N GLN A 40 17.60 -5.96 11.20
CA GLN A 40 16.27 -5.78 11.77
C GLN A 40 16.13 -4.41 12.44
N VAL A 41 17.17 -3.96 13.16
CA VAL A 41 17.17 -2.65 13.84
C VAL A 41 16.98 -1.51 12.83
N GLU A 42 17.70 -1.51 11.71
CA GLU A 42 17.55 -0.48 10.68
C GLU A 42 16.15 -0.47 10.05
N LYS A 43 15.56 -1.66 9.82
CA LYS A 43 14.18 -1.77 9.33
C LYS A 43 13.16 -1.23 10.34
N GLU A 44 13.37 -1.51 11.63
CA GLU A 44 12.53 -1.03 12.72
C GLU A 44 12.63 0.49 12.92
N GLU A 45 13.82 1.06 12.78
CA GLU A 45 14.07 2.51 12.80
C GLU A 45 13.34 3.19 11.64
N LEU A 46 13.47 2.65 10.42
CA LEU A 46 12.76 3.19 9.26
C LEU A 46 11.25 3.19 9.47
N ILE A 47 10.67 2.08 9.94
CA ILE A 47 9.22 2.01 10.19
C ILE A 47 8.80 3.04 11.23
N THR A 48 9.60 3.19 12.30
CA THR A 48 9.34 4.19 13.34
C THR A 48 9.38 5.62 12.79
N GLU A 49 10.33 5.92 11.89
CA GLU A 49 10.37 7.21 11.19
C GLU A 49 9.17 7.42 10.28
N LEU A 50 8.79 6.41 9.50
CA LEU A 50 7.62 6.48 8.61
C LEU A 50 6.33 6.77 9.38
N ILE A 51 6.14 6.12 10.54
CA ILE A 51 4.96 6.32 11.40
C ILE A 51 4.81 7.80 11.83
N ALA A 52 5.92 8.54 11.98
CA ALA A 52 5.86 9.96 12.32
C ALA A 52 5.19 10.85 11.25
N TYR A 53 5.03 10.33 10.04
CA TYR A 53 4.39 11.02 8.92
C TYR A 53 2.98 10.53 8.64
N LEU A 54 2.35 9.76 9.54
CA LEU A 54 0.95 9.41 9.36
C LEU A 54 0.07 10.68 9.20
N PRO A 55 -0.98 10.62 8.36
CA PRO A 55 -1.97 11.70 8.25
C PRO A 55 -2.54 12.02 9.63
N LYS A 56 -2.71 13.31 9.93
CA LYS A 56 -3.23 13.74 11.24
C LYS A 56 -4.75 13.63 11.34
N ASP A 57 -5.43 13.73 10.20
CA ASP A 57 -6.85 13.54 10.06
C ASP A 57 -7.17 12.82 8.75
N SER A 58 -8.44 12.43 8.60
CA SER A 58 -8.94 11.70 7.45
C SER A 58 -9.43 12.66 6.37
N SER A 59 -8.47 13.35 5.73
CA SER A 59 -8.73 14.25 4.61
C SER A 59 -7.70 14.08 3.50
N MET A 60 -8.12 14.30 2.25
CA MET A 60 -7.21 14.21 1.10
C MET A 60 -6.01 15.16 1.25
N ALA A 61 -6.22 16.33 1.84
CA ALA A 61 -5.17 17.30 2.09
C ALA A 61 -4.09 16.75 3.04
N GLU A 62 -4.49 16.08 4.13
CA GLU A 62 -3.54 15.46 5.06
C GLU A 62 -2.82 14.26 4.46
N PHE A 63 -3.51 13.43 3.66
CA PHE A 63 -2.86 12.34 2.94
C PHE A 63 -1.79 12.86 1.95
N GLU A 64 -2.09 13.91 1.17
CA GLU A 64 -1.12 14.50 0.24
C GLU A 64 0.01 15.24 0.97
N ARG A 65 -0.27 15.92 2.08
CA ARG A 65 0.77 16.50 2.96
C ARG A 65 1.73 15.42 3.43
N ALA A 66 1.20 14.34 4.01
CA ALA A 66 1.97 13.22 4.53
C ALA A 66 2.85 12.58 3.43
N LYS A 67 2.29 12.38 2.23
CA LYS A 67 3.03 11.86 1.06
C LYS A 67 4.16 12.81 0.63
N THR A 68 3.90 14.11 0.63
CA THR A 68 4.89 15.14 0.27
C THR A 68 6.03 15.20 1.28
N GLU A 69 5.71 15.13 2.57
CA GLU A 69 6.72 15.11 3.64
C GLU A 69 7.57 13.83 3.61
N LEU A 70 6.96 12.68 3.37
CA LEU A 70 7.69 11.42 3.18
C LEU A 70 8.68 11.48 2.01
N ALA A 71 8.34 12.17 0.93
CA ALA A 71 9.25 12.37 -0.20
C ALA A 71 10.51 13.17 0.17
N ASN A 72 10.47 13.90 1.28
CA ASN A 72 11.56 14.73 1.82
C ASN A 72 12.14 14.16 3.13
N LEU A 73 12.05 12.84 3.36
CA LEU A 73 12.64 12.20 4.52
C LEU A 73 14.18 12.41 4.55
N GLU A 74 14.70 13.03 5.63
CA GLU A 74 16.13 13.37 5.77
C GLU A 74 16.82 12.79 7.01
N LYS A 75 16.09 12.16 7.95
CA LYS A 75 16.61 11.82 9.29
C LYS A 75 17.60 10.64 9.32
N ASN A 76 17.30 9.50 8.69
CA ASN A 76 18.25 8.39 8.59
C ASN A 76 19.07 8.46 7.28
N VAL A 77 20.24 9.10 7.31
CA VAL A 77 21.07 9.37 6.11
C VAL A 77 21.31 8.10 5.28
N LYS A 78 21.69 6.98 5.92
CA LYS A 78 21.98 5.72 5.23
C LYS A 78 20.75 5.14 4.52
N ILE A 79 19.62 5.06 5.22
CA ILE A 79 18.39 4.49 4.65
C ILE A 79 17.80 5.44 3.60
N ASN A 80 17.86 6.75 3.83
CA ASN A 80 17.42 7.75 2.88
C ASN A 80 18.24 7.73 1.59
N ASP A 81 19.56 7.57 1.67
CA ASP A 81 20.41 7.44 0.50
C ASP A 81 20.03 6.20 -0.31
N LEU A 82 19.78 5.06 0.36
CA LEU A 82 19.30 3.84 -0.28
C LEU A 82 17.93 4.04 -0.96
N LEU A 83 16.98 4.69 -0.28
CA LEU A 83 15.65 4.96 -0.84
C LEU A 83 15.68 5.98 -1.99
N LYS A 84 16.52 7.02 -1.90
CA LYS A 84 16.75 7.99 -2.98
C LYS A 84 17.37 7.32 -4.19
N GLU A 85 18.39 6.48 -3.99
CA GLU A 85 18.97 5.69 -5.07
C GLU A 85 17.96 4.73 -5.69
N LEU A 86 17.13 4.06 -4.87
CA LEU A 86 16.07 3.17 -5.36
C LEU A 86 15.05 3.92 -6.18
N LYS A 87 14.61 5.09 -5.72
CA LYS A 87 13.72 5.98 -6.45
C LYS A 87 14.31 6.36 -7.81
N ILE A 88 15.56 6.83 -7.85
CA ILE A 88 16.23 7.18 -9.11
C ILE A 88 16.33 5.97 -10.05
N LYS A 89 16.71 4.80 -9.55
CA LYS A 89 16.85 3.58 -10.38
C LYS A 89 15.48 3.06 -10.83
N TYR A 90 14.44 3.19 -10.02
CA TYR A 90 13.05 2.87 -10.37
C TYR A 90 12.50 3.82 -11.44
N GLU A 91 12.71 5.13 -11.30
CA GLU A 91 12.29 6.16 -12.27
C GLU A 91 12.92 5.99 -13.65
N ARG A 92 14.12 5.39 -13.73
CA ARG A 92 14.81 5.05 -14.98
C ARG A 92 14.26 3.80 -15.68
N LEU A 93 13.43 2.99 -15.02
CA LEU A 93 12.78 1.84 -15.64
C LEU A 93 11.74 2.31 -16.67
N LYS A 94 11.41 1.43 -17.64
CA LYS A 94 10.32 1.75 -18.58
C LYS A 94 9.00 1.77 -17.79
N PRO A 95 8.02 2.62 -18.16
CA PRO A 95 6.73 2.67 -17.48
C PRO A 95 6.03 1.30 -17.35
N LYS A 96 6.14 0.46 -18.38
CA LYS A 96 5.61 -0.91 -18.35
C LYS A 96 6.24 -1.78 -17.23
N ASP A 97 7.53 -1.62 -16.97
CA ASP A 97 8.23 -2.36 -15.91
C ASP A 97 7.84 -1.83 -14.52
N GLN A 98 7.69 -0.50 -14.39
CA GLN A 98 7.24 0.15 -13.15
C GLN A 98 5.85 -0.34 -12.75
N VAL A 99 4.93 -0.38 -13.72
CA VAL A 99 3.57 -0.92 -13.54
C VAL A 99 3.60 -2.40 -13.14
N GLU A 100 4.45 -3.20 -13.77
CA GLU A 100 4.53 -4.63 -13.47
C GLU A 100 5.09 -4.89 -12.05
N ILE A 101 6.10 -4.12 -11.62
CA ILE A 101 6.61 -4.16 -10.25
C ILE A 101 5.50 -3.81 -9.24
N LEU A 102 4.69 -2.80 -9.55
CA LEU A 102 3.55 -2.44 -8.72
C LEU A 102 2.52 -3.57 -8.66
N LYS A 103 2.13 -4.15 -9.81
CA LYS A 103 1.19 -5.29 -9.86
C LYS A 103 1.67 -6.46 -9.01
N LEU A 104 2.93 -6.87 -9.16
CA LEU A 104 3.54 -7.95 -8.37
C LEU A 104 3.50 -7.65 -6.88
N SER A 105 3.76 -6.39 -6.50
CA SER A 105 3.69 -5.94 -5.11
C SER A 105 2.28 -6.10 -4.53
N ILE A 106 1.26 -5.74 -5.30
CA ILE A 106 -0.15 -5.91 -4.92
C ILE A 106 -0.55 -7.39 -4.86
N TYR A 107 -0.17 -8.20 -5.86
CA TYR A 107 -0.48 -9.63 -5.90
C TYR A 107 0.10 -10.42 -4.72
N LYS A 108 1.19 -9.93 -4.13
CA LYS A 108 1.76 -10.50 -2.91
C LYS A 108 1.10 -9.98 -1.63
N THR A 109 0.78 -8.69 -1.60
CA THR A 109 0.16 -8.05 -0.43
C THR A 109 -1.25 -8.62 -0.19
N ARG A 110 -2.00 -8.91 -1.24
CA ARG A 110 -3.38 -9.36 -1.12
C ARG A 110 -3.56 -10.71 -0.36
N PRO A 111 -2.87 -11.81 -0.70
CA PRO A 111 -2.97 -13.08 0.05
C PRO A 111 -2.58 -12.93 1.53
N MET A 112 -1.63 -12.06 1.81
CA MET A 112 -1.21 -11.75 3.18
C MET A 112 -2.31 -11.08 4.01
N LEU A 113 -3.03 -10.12 3.42
CA LEU A 113 -4.16 -9.47 4.07
C LEU A 113 -5.28 -10.48 4.33
N VAL A 114 -5.55 -11.38 3.38
CA VAL A 114 -6.52 -12.49 3.57
C VAL A 114 -6.12 -13.36 4.76
N ALA A 115 -4.86 -13.84 4.79
CA ALA A 115 -4.37 -14.66 5.89
C ALA A 115 -4.43 -13.95 7.26
N LEU A 116 -4.21 -12.62 7.28
CA LEU A 116 -4.35 -11.82 8.50
C LEU A 116 -5.80 -11.75 8.97
N ARG A 117 -6.78 -11.61 8.06
CA ARG A 117 -8.20 -11.63 8.41
C ARG A 117 -8.66 -12.99 8.90
N ASP A 118 -8.19 -14.06 8.28
CA ASP A 118 -8.46 -15.43 8.74
C ASP A 118 -7.94 -15.63 10.18
N PHE A 119 -6.72 -15.14 10.45
CA PHE A 119 -6.15 -15.15 11.79
C PHE A 119 -6.98 -14.31 12.78
N ILE A 120 -7.36 -13.08 12.43
CA ILE A 120 -8.20 -12.23 13.31
C ILE A 120 -9.52 -12.93 13.62
N SER A 121 -10.18 -13.46 12.59
CA SER A 121 -11.47 -14.15 12.72
C SER A 121 -11.39 -15.35 13.69
N GLN A 122 -10.32 -16.14 13.61
CA GLN A 122 -10.09 -17.28 14.50
C GLN A 122 -9.88 -16.85 15.96
N ASN A 123 -9.29 -15.68 16.19
CA ASN A 123 -8.95 -15.19 17.54
C ASN A 123 -10.02 -14.26 18.13
N MET A 124 -11.05 -13.89 17.36
CA MET A 124 -12.00 -12.85 17.75
C MET A 124 -12.88 -13.26 18.94
N MET A 125 -13.30 -14.53 19.01
CA MET A 125 -14.15 -15.04 20.10
C MET A 125 -13.43 -15.13 21.45
N GLU A 126 -12.10 -15.19 21.44
CA GLU A 126 -11.26 -15.32 22.64
C GLU A 126 -10.61 -13.98 23.04
N ALA A 127 -10.88 -12.93 22.28
CA ALA A 127 -10.26 -11.63 22.47
C ALA A 127 -10.83 -10.90 23.70
N LYS A 128 -9.93 -10.33 24.49
CA LYS A 128 -10.31 -9.45 25.61
C LYS A 128 -10.93 -8.13 25.13
N ASP A 129 -10.52 -7.69 23.95
CA ASP A 129 -10.97 -6.45 23.31
C ASP A 129 -11.37 -6.78 21.87
N VAL A 130 -12.64 -7.17 21.73
CA VAL A 130 -13.25 -7.54 20.44
C VAL A 130 -13.38 -6.33 19.54
N GLU A 131 -13.69 -5.16 20.10
CA GLU A 131 -13.89 -3.92 19.35
C GLU A 131 -12.60 -3.54 18.62
N SER A 132 -11.46 -3.50 19.32
CA SER A 132 -10.15 -3.26 18.71
C SER A 132 -9.84 -4.23 17.57
N LEU A 133 -10.14 -5.53 17.73
CA LEU A 133 -9.91 -6.52 16.68
C LEU A 133 -10.85 -6.33 15.48
N MET A 134 -12.11 -5.94 15.71
CA MET A 134 -13.05 -5.64 14.63
C MET A 134 -12.59 -4.45 13.79
N VAL A 135 -12.08 -3.39 14.42
CA VAL A 135 -11.56 -2.21 13.70
C VAL A 135 -10.34 -2.59 12.86
N ILE A 136 -9.45 -3.40 13.42
CA ILE A 136 -8.29 -3.94 12.69
C ILE A 136 -8.76 -4.80 11.51
N ASP A 137 -9.73 -5.70 11.69
CA ASP A 137 -10.27 -6.52 10.59
C ASP A 137 -10.85 -5.66 9.46
N GLN A 138 -11.61 -4.62 9.81
CA GLN A 138 -12.17 -3.68 8.84
C GLN A 138 -11.09 -2.92 8.07
N ALA A 139 -10.04 -2.43 8.75
CA ALA A 139 -8.92 -1.80 8.07
C ALA A 139 -8.18 -2.76 7.12
N VAL A 140 -7.98 -4.02 7.54
CA VAL A 140 -7.36 -5.05 6.68
C VAL A 140 -8.26 -5.37 5.47
N TYR A 141 -9.59 -5.39 5.65
CA TYR A 141 -10.54 -5.54 4.55
C TYR A 141 -10.47 -4.37 3.56
N VAL A 142 -10.44 -3.13 4.05
CA VAL A 142 -10.29 -1.93 3.20
C VAL A 142 -8.97 -1.96 2.44
N ALA A 143 -7.86 -2.35 3.09
CA ALA A 143 -6.57 -2.53 2.42
C ALA A 143 -6.64 -3.58 1.30
N GLY A 144 -7.37 -4.68 1.51
CA GLY A 144 -7.62 -5.69 0.47
C GLY A 144 -8.44 -5.13 -0.70
N THR A 145 -9.45 -4.31 -0.40
CA THR A 145 -10.26 -3.63 -1.41
C THR A 145 -9.42 -2.65 -2.24
N LEU A 146 -8.54 -1.88 -1.60
CA LEU A 146 -7.61 -0.98 -2.30
C LEU A 146 -6.66 -1.74 -3.23
N CYS A 147 -6.19 -2.93 -2.85
CA CYS A 147 -5.39 -3.78 -3.73
C CYS A 147 -6.16 -4.11 -5.03
N ASP A 148 -7.43 -4.49 -4.92
CA ASP A 148 -8.26 -4.83 -6.08
C ASP A 148 -8.54 -3.59 -6.96
N GLU A 149 -8.81 -2.44 -6.35
CA GLU A 149 -9.02 -1.17 -7.05
C GLU A 149 -7.76 -0.66 -7.76
N ILE A 150 -6.57 -0.83 -7.18
CA ILE A 150 -5.30 -0.49 -7.83
C ILE A 150 -5.10 -1.33 -9.09
N LEU A 151 -5.29 -2.65 -9.00
CA LEU A 151 -5.15 -3.54 -10.17
C LEU A 151 -6.14 -3.16 -11.28
N PHE A 152 -7.39 -2.88 -10.91
CA PHE A 152 -8.41 -2.42 -11.84
C PHE A 152 -8.03 -1.08 -12.50
N ALA A 153 -7.60 -0.10 -11.72
CA ALA A 153 -7.20 1.22 -12.23
C ALA A 153 -5.99 1.12 -13.17
N ILE A 154 -5.03 0.22 -12.89
CA ILE A 154 -3.92 -0.07 -13.79
C ILE A 154 -4.42 -0.60 -15.15
N GLU A 155 -5.34 -1.58 -15.15
CA GLU A 155 -5.91 -2.13 -16.40
C GLU A 155 -6.65 -1.09 -17.23
N LYS A 156 -7.21 -0.08 -16.58
CA LYS A 156 -7.89 1.05 -17.23
C LYS A 156 -6.97 2.25 -17.51
N ASN A 157 -5.67 2.14 -17.25
CA ASN A 157 -4.70 3.24 -17.39
C ASN A 157 -5.09 4.51 -16.60
N GLN A 158 -5.79 4.38 -15.47
CA GLN A 158 -6.24 5.48 -14.63
C GLN A 158 -5.14 5.88 -13.62
N LYS A 159 -4.09 6.54 -14.11
CA LYS A 159 -2.87 6.83 -13.32
C LYS A 159 -3.14 7.55 -12.00
N GLU A 160 -4.00 8.57 -12.01
CA GLU A 160 -4.34 9.35 -10.80
C GLU A 160 -5.01 8.49 -9.73
N LYS A 161 -5.93 7.58 -10.15
CA LYS A 161 -6.59 6.64 -9.24
C LYS A 161 -5.59 5.63 -8.65
N VAL A 162 -4.67 5.13 -9.47
CA VAL A 162 -3.57 4.26 -9.00
C VAL A 162 -2.75 4.96 -7.92
N GLU A 163 -2.40 6.23 -8.13
CA GLU A 163 -1.62 7.02 -7.18
C GLU A 163 -2.36 7.23 -5.86
N SER A 164 -3.61 7.68 -5.91
CA SER A 164 -4.44 7.91 -4.72
C SER A 164 -4.69 6.63 -3.93
N PHE A 165 -5.09 5.54 -4.60
CA PHE A 165 -5.34 4.27 -3.92
C PHE A 165 -4.07 3.67 -3.32
N ASN A 166 -2.93 3.79 -4.01
CA ASN A 166 -1.66 3.32 -3.48
C ASN A 166 -1.21 4.14 -2.26
N MET A 167 -1.45 5.45 -2.25
CA MET A 167 -1.21 6.32 -1.10
C MET A 167 -2.06 5.89 0.10
N PHE A 168 -3.38 5.71 -0.10
CA PHE A 168 -4.26 5.23 0.97
C PHE A 168 -3.85 3.86 1.50
N LEU A 169 -3.50 2.94 0.61
CA LEU A 169 -3.05 1.60 0.99
C LEU A 169 -1.79 1.69 1.85
N PHE A 170 -0.80 2.47 1.42
CA PHE A 170 0.45 2.66 2.15
C PHE A 170 0.20 3.17 3.58
N PHE A 171 -0.55 4.27 3.74
CA PHE A 171 -0.79 4.87 5.05
C PHE A 171 -1.68 4.01 5.94
N LEU A 172 -2.63 3.26 5.36
CA LEU A 172 -3.46 2.33 6.13
C LEU A 172 -2.63 1.16 6.68
N LEU A 173 -1.75 0.58 5.86
CA LEU A 173 -0.82 -0.47 6.32
C LEU A 173 0.17 0.05 7.38
N LEU A 174 0.64 1.28 7.21
CA LEU A 174 1.52 1.92 8.19
C LEU A 174 0.82 2.20 9.52
N SER A 175 -0.46 2.58 9.48
CA SER A 175 -1.29 2.77 10.67
C SER A 175 -1.52 1.45 11.42
N LEU A 176 -1.78 0.36 10.69
CA LEU A 176 -1.88 -1.00 11.25
C LEU A 176 -0.57 -1.43 11.93
N GLU A 177 0.57 -1.08 11.33
CA GLU A 177 1.89 -1.34 11.92
C GLU A 177 2.14 -0.49 13.18
N ALA A 178 1.70 0.77 13.20
CA ALA A 178 1.75 1.62 14.40
C ALA A 178 0.90 1.05 15.55
N ILE A 179 -0.28 0.50 15.23
CA ILE A 179 -1.14 -0.19 16.19
C ILE A 179 -0.48 -1.46 16.72
N ARG A 180 0.15 -2.26 15.85
CA ARG A 180 0.93 -3.45 16.26
C ARG A 180 2.02 -3.07 17.26
N ARG A 181 2.66 -1.91 17.07
CA ARG A 181 3.69 -1.34 17.96
C ARG A 181 3.12 -0.64 19.19
N ARG A 182 1.79 -0.51 19.30
CA ARG A 182 1.08 0.19 20.38
C ARG A 182 1.42 1.68 20.48
N THR A 183 1.88 2.30 19.40
CA THR A 183 2.14 3.75 19.33
C THR A 183 0.87 4.52 18.99
N VAL A 184 -0.11 3.84 18.39
CA VAL A 184 -1.41 4.36 17.99
C VAL A 184 -2.48 3.37 18.44
N LYS A 185 -3.67 3.86 18.81
CA LYS A 185 -4.78 2.98 19.20
C LYS A 185 -5.66 2.60 18.00
N PRO A 186 -6.30 1.42 17.98
CA PRO A 186 -7.13 0.96 16.86
C PRO A 186 -8.24 1.94 16.44
N GLU A 187 -8.87 2.64 17.39
CA GLU A 187 -10.00 3.54 17.15
C GLU A 187 -9.63 4.72 16.24
N THR A 188 -8.35 5.07 16.15
CA THR A 188 -7.87 6.10 15.21
C THR A 188 -8.07 5.70 13.74
N LEU A 189 -8.36 4.43 13.45
CA LEU A 189 -8.64 3.97 12.11
C LEU A 189 -10.07 4.26 11.65
N TYR A 190 -11.03 4.56 12.53
CA TYR A 190 -12.44 4.71 12.15
C TYR A 190 -12.63 5.74 11.03
N ASP A 191 -12.10 6.95 11.23
CA ASP A 191 -12.24 8.04 10.28
C ASP A 191 -11.51 7.73 8.96
N ASN A 192 -10.35 7.07 9.04
CA ASN A 192 -9.59 6.66 7.85
C ASN A 192 -10.33 5.59 7.05
N ILE A 193 -10.89 4.58 7.73
CA ILE A 193 -11.71 3.53 7.12
C ILE A 193 -12.91 4.17 6.42
N ALA A 194 -13.65 5.05 7.11
CA ALA A 194 -14.82 5.72 6.55
C ALA A 194 -14.45 6.57 5.32
N PHE A 195 -13.44 7.44 5.47
CA PHE A 195 -12.97 8.31 4.39
C PHE A 195 -12.54 7.52 3.15
N ILE A 196 -11.68 6.51 3.34
CA ILE A 196 -11.16 5.70 2.23
C ILE A 196 -12.31 4.92 1.56
N THR A 197 -13.22 4.34 2.35
CA THR A 197 -14.35 3.58 1.81
C THR A 197 -15.26 4.48 0.96
N SER A 198 -15.65 5.65 1.49
CA SER A 198 -16.46 6.62 0.75
C SER A 198 -15.77 7.11 -0.51
N PHE A 199 -14.44 7.31 -0.49
CA PHE A 199 -13.68 7.68 -1.68
C PHE A 199 -13.71 6.58 -2.75
N VAL A 200 -13.52 5.31 -2.34
CA VAL A 200 -13.60 4.15 -3.26
C VAL A 200 -15.00 4.02 -3.85
N GLU A 201 -16.05 4.14 -3.03
CA GLU A 201 -17.44 4.05 -3.48
C GLU A 201 -17.79 5.12 -4.50
N LYS A 202 -17.49 6.39 -4.20
CA LYS A 202 -17.68 7.50 -5.14
C LYS A 202 -16.99 7.23 -6.48
N THR A 203 -15.77 6.69 -6.43
CA THR A 203 -15.00 6.35 -7.62
C THR A 203 -15.65 5.23 -8.45
N ARG A 204 -16.32 4.27 -7.81
CA ARG A 204 -17.10 3.20 -8.46
C ARG A 204 -18.42 3.71 -9.04
N GLU A 205 -19.06 4.66 -8.38
CA GLU A 205 -20.30 5.29 -8.86
C GLU A 205 -20.05 6.13 -10.13
N GLU A 206 -19.03 6.98 -10.11
CA GLU A 206 -18.60 7.76 -11.29
C GLU A 206 -18.37 6.85 -12.50
N ARG A 207 -17.70 5.71 -12.28
CA ARG A 207 -17.50 4.67 -13.29
C ARG A 207 -18.82 4.07 -13.79
N SER A 208 -19.78 3.81 -12.91
CA SER A 208 -21.08 3.23 -13.27
C SER A 208 -21.91 4.18 -14.14
N VAL A 209 -21.76 5.49 -13.92
CA VAL A 209 -22.36 6.54 -14.75
C VAL A 209 -21.70 6.61 -16.13
N GLU A 210 -20.36 6.60 -16.20
CA GLU A 210 -19.61 6.59 -17.48
C GLU A 210 -19.99 5.38 -18.36
N ILE A 211 -20.10 4.19 -17.76
CA ILE A 211 -20.50 2.97 -18.48
C ILE A 211 -21.91 3.14 -19.05
N LYS A 212 -22.87 3.62 -18.26
CA LYS A 212 -24.24 3.86 -18.74
C LYS A 212 -24.25 4.86 -19.91
N GLN A 213 -23.56 5.99 -19.78
CA GLN A 213 -23.49 6.99 -20.85
C GLN A 213 -22.85 6.45 -22.13
N SER A 214 -21.81 5.61 -22.03
CA SER A 214 -21.18 4.97 -23.19
C SER A 214 -22.09 3.97 -23.91
N VAL A 215 -22.91 3.21 -23.16
CA VAL A 215 -23.84 2.22 -23.74
C VAL A 215 -25.04 2.91 -24.39
N PHE A 216 -25.55 3.99 -23.81
CA PHE A 216 -26.67 4.75 -24.38
C PHE A 216 -26.25 5.70 -25.51
N GLY A 217 -24.99 6.14 -25.55
CA GLY A 217 -24.46 6.97 -26.64
C GLY A 217 -24.22 6.21 -27.96
N VAL A 218 -24.01 4.88 -27.90
CA VAL A 218 -23.84 4.04 -29.11
C VAL A 218 -25.19 3.65 -29.73
N ALA A 219 -26.27 3.66 -28.95
CA ALA A 219 -27.62 3.35 -29.43
C ALA A 219 -28.34 4.53 -30.13
N GLY A 220 -27.71 5.71 -30.20
CA GLY A 220 -28.28 6.93 -30.80
C GLY A 220 -27.84 7.22 -32.24
N PHE A 221 -27.02 6.36 -32.84
CA PHE A 221 -26.60 6.46 -34.25
C PHE A 221 -26.77 5.10 -34.92
N ALA A 222 -28.01 4.76 -35.28
CA ALA A 222 -28.33 3.69 -36.22
C ALA A 222 -29.55 4.12 -37.05
#